data_AF-A0A959CCG7-F1
#
_entry.id   AF-A0A959CCG7-F1
#
_cell.length_a   1.000
_cell.length_b   1.000
_cell.length_c   1.000
_cell.angle_alpha   90.00
_cell.angle_beta   90.00
_cell.angle_gamma   90.00
#
_symmetry.space_group_name_H-M   'P 1'
#
loop_
_entity.id
_entity.type
_entity.pdbx_description
1 polymer ?
#
loop_
_entity_poly.entity_id
_entity_poly.type
_entity_poly.pdbx_seq_one_letter_code
_entity_poly.pdbx_strand_id
1 'polypeptide(L)'
;PMFWVYYPQARELFARHRVFTLGGNTNATISWEDLFEMRYFASYIYKESNVYDRKLEEYLSGVDLLMESEKIKNEIFNFEHDLWQY
;
A
#
# COMPACT_ATOMS: atom_id res chain seq x y z
N PRO A 1 13.19 2.45 -9.63
CA PRO A 1 13.49 3.42 -8.55
C PRO A 1 12.21 3.68 -7.76
N MET A 2 12.23 3.49 -6.44
CA MET A 2 11.10 3.77 -5.55
C MET A 2 11.34 5.11 -4.85
N PHE A 3 10.27 5.86 -4.58
CA PHE A 3 10.35 7.13 -3.85
C PHE A 3 9.23 7.18 -2.81
N TRP A 4 9.42 8.01 -1.79
CA TRP A 4 8.47 8.22 -0.72
C TRP A 4 7.90 9.63 -0.80
N VAL A 5 6.60 9.76 -0.53
CA VAL A 5 5.90 11.04 -0.44
C VAL A 5 5.17 11.08 0.89
N TYR A 6 5.32 12.19 1.60
CA TYR A 6 4.57 12.41 2.83
C TYR A 6 3.11 12.73 2.51
N TYR A 7 2.21 11.77 2.76
CA TYR A 7 0.82 11.83 2.33
C TYR A 7 0.06 13.08 2.79
N PRO A 8 0.16 13.56 4.05
CA PRO A 8 -0.59 14.74 4.50
C PRO A 8 -0.30 16.01 3.71
N GLN A 9 0.94 16.20 3.23
CA GLN A 9 1.30 17.34 2.39
C GLN A 9 0.83 17.18 0.94
N ALA A 10 0.79 15.95 0.43
CA ALA A 10 0.36 15.66 -0.93
C ALA A 10 -1.17 15.58 -1.08
N ARG A 11 -1.92 15.44 0.02
CA ARG A 11 -3.38 15.29 0.01
C ARG A 11 -4.09 16.40 -0.76
N GLU A 12 -3.77 17.67 -0.52
CA GLU A 12 -4.40 18.80 -1.23
C GLU A 12 -4.17 18.73 -2.75
N LEU A 13 -2.98 18.28 -3.16
CA LEU A 13 -2.66 18.08 -4.57
C LEU A 13 -3.52 16.94 -5.15
N PHE A 14 -3.63 15.82 -4.44
CA PHE A 14 -4.42 14.66 -4.88
C PHE A 14 -5.93 14.95 -4.94
N ALA A 15 -6.46 15.71 -3.99
CA ALA A 15 -7.87 16.13 -3.98
C ALA A 15 -8.25 16.97 -5.21
N ARG A 16 -7.32 17.81 -5.69
CA ARG A 16 -7.53 18.70 -6.85
C ARG A 16 -7.41 18.00 -8.19
N HIS A 17 -6.77 16.84 -8.26
CA HIS A 17 -6.51 16.13 -9.51
C HIS A 17 -7.42 14.92 -9.65
N ARG A 18 -8.02 14.77 -10.83
CA ARG A 18 -8.87 13.61 -11.15
C ARG A 18 -8.05 12.41 -11.59
N VAL A 19 -8.51 11.22 -11.21
CA VAL A 19 -7.95 9.95 -11.70
C VAL A 19 -8.37 9.73 -13.15
N PHE A 20 -7.46 9.24 -13.97
CA PHE A 20 -7.78 8.85 -15.33
C PHE A 20 -8.41 7.46 -15.35
N THR A 21 -9.71 7.35 -15.64
CA THR A 21 -10.39 6.05 -15.75
C THR A 21 -10.23 5.45 -17.14
N LEU A 22 -9.45 4.38 -17.25
CA LEU A 22 -9.30 3.56 -18.46
C LEU A 22 -10.53 2.65 -18.65
N GLY A 23 -11.67 3.21 -19.08
CA GLY A 23 -12.90 2.42 -19.27
C GLY A 23 -14.10 3.11 -19.90
N GLY A 24 -13.96 4.35 -20.39
CA GLY A 24 -15.04 5.07 -21.07
C GLY A 24 -16.09 5.70 -20.14
N ASN A 25 -15.97 5.56 -18.82
CA ASN A 25 -16.78 6.33 -17.87
C ASN A 25 -16.14 7.70 -17.60
N THR A 26 -16.25 8.61 -18.57
CA THR A 26 -15.76 10.01 -18.47
C THR A 26 -16.48 10.84 -17.39
N ASN A 27 -17.56 10.30 -16.79
CA ASN A 27 -18.31 10.93 -15.70
C ASN A 27 -17.82 10.53 -14.30
N ALA A 28 -16.89 9.58 -14.19
CA ALA A 28 -16.28 9.24 -12.91
C ALA A 28 -15.51 10.48 -12.38
N THR A 29 -16.03 11.10 -11.34
CA THR A 29 -15.49 12.34 -10.74
C THR A 29 -14.58 12.02 -9.54
N ILE A 30 -13.92 10.85 -9.56
CA ILE A 30 -13.06 10.44 -8.46
C ILE A 30 -11.73 11.21 -8.51
N SER A 31 -11.35 11.82 -7.39
CA SER A 31 -10.03 12.41 -7.19
C SER A 31 -9.00 11.34 -6.85
N TRP A 32 -7.71 11.67 -6.95
CA TRP A 32 -6.66 10.77 -6.49
C TRP A 32 -6.76 10.50 -4.98
N GLU A 33 -7.23 11.47 -4.21
CA GLU A 33 -7.50 11.30 -2.78
C GLU A 33 -8.57 10.23 -2.56
N ASP A 34 -9.71 10.31 -3.27
CA ASP A 34 -10.80 9.34 -3.14
C ASP A 34 -10.33 7.91 -3.45
N LEU A 35 -9.47 7.73 -4.46
CA LEU A 35 -8.92 6.43 -4.80
C LEU A 35 -8.07 5.83 -3.68
N PHE A 36 -7.26 6.65 -3.01
CA PHE A 36 -6.44 6.20 -1.88
C PHE A 36 -7.30 5.91 -0.64
N GLU A 37 -8.29 6.76 -0.36
CA GLU A 37 -9.20 6.61 0.79
C GLU A 37 -10.08 5.36 0.65
N MET A 38 -10.60 5.10 -0.56
CA MET A 38 -11.35 3.88 -0.89
C MET A 38 -10.45 2.63 -0.99
N ARG A 39 -9.13 2.79 -0.86
CA ARG A 39 -8.13 1.73 -1.07
C ARG A 39 -8.27 1.02 -2.41
N TYR A 40 -8.63 1.77 -3.45
CA TYR A 40 -8.82 1.24 -4.80
C TYR A 40 -7.48 1.17 -5.55
N PHE A 41 -6.53 0.42 -4.98
CA PHE A 41 -5.21 0.18 -5.56
C PHE A 41 -4.68 -1.20 -5.16
N ALA A 42 -3.79 -1.77 -5.97
CA ALA A 42 -3.02 -2.94 -5.60
C ALA A 42 -1.67 -2.51 -5.02
N SER A 43 -1.28 -3.10 -3.90
CA SER A 43 0.02 -2.90 -3.27
C SER A 43 0.74 -4.24 -3.08
N TYR A 44 2.06 -4.18 -2.97
CA TYR A 44 2.89 -5.32 -2.61
C TYR A 44 3.92 -4.87 -1.58
N ILE A 45 4.22 -5.76 -0.64
CA ILE A 45 5.22 -5.50 0.41
C ILE A 45 6.59 -5.75 -0.21
N TYR A 46 7.43 -4.72 -0.26
CA TYR A 46 8.79 -4.85 -0.79
C TYR A 46 9.81 -5.26 0.27
N LYS A 47 9.65 -4.71 1.48
CA LYS A 47 10.59 -4.88 2.59
C LYS A 47 9.92 -4.50 3.89
N GLU A 48 10.23 -5.25 4.94
CA GLU A 48 9.86 -4.93 6.32
C GLU A 48 11.05 -4.25 7.02
N SER A 49 10.75 -3.35 7.96
CA SER A 49 11.77 -2.76 8.83
C SER A 49 12.39 -3.84 9.73
N ASN A 50 13.70 -4.04 9.62
CA ASN A 50 14.44 -4.96 10.48
C ASN A 50 15.81 -4.40 10.87
N VAL A 51 16.43 -5.02 11.89
CA VAL A 51 17.70 -4.58 12.48
C VAL A 51 18.85 -4.51 11.47
N TYR A 52 18.86 -5.41 10.49
CA TYR A 52 19.98 -5.56 9.54
C TYR A 52 19.69 -4.93 8.18
N ASP A 53 18.53 -4.29 8.01
CA ASP A 53 18.05 -3.72 6.76
C ASP A 53 18.12 -4.72 5.57
N ARG A 54 17.84 -6.01 5.82
CA ARG A 54 17.89 -7.07 4.79
C ARG A 54 16.51 -7.41 4.25
N LYS A 55 16.40 -7.89 3.02
CA LYS A 55 15.15 -8.50 2.52
C LYS A 55 15.00 -9.93 3.03
N LEU A 56 13.76 -10.42 3.06
CA LEU A 56 13.45 -11.80 3.41
C LEU A 56 14.23 -12.81 2.55
N GLU A 57 14.37 -12.54 1.25
CA GLU A 57 15.12 -13.37 0.30
C GLU A 57 16.62 -13.48 0.61
N GLU A 58 17.19 -12.56 1.41
CA GLU A 58 18.62 -12.58 1.75
C GLU A 58 18.94 -13.57 2.88
N TYR A 59 17.94 -14.07 3.61
CA TYR A 59 18.15 -14.97 4.74
C TYR A 59 17.17 -16.15 4.84
N LEU A 60 16.08 -16.16 4.07
CA LEU A 60 15.13 -17.27 3.97
C LEU A 60 15.04 -17.79 2.53
N SER A 61 14.66 -19.05 2.39
CA SER A 61 14.43 -19.66 1.08
C SER A 61 13.32 -20.72 1.15
N GLY A 62 12.69 -21.01 0.00
CA GLY A 62 11.68 -22.06 -0.11
C GLY A 62 10.41 -21.77 0.69
N VAL A 63 9.96 -22.74 1.47
CA VAL A 63 8.70 -22.68 2.23
C VAL A 63 8.76 -21.66 3.36
N ASP A 64 9.91 -21.51 4.02
CA ASP A 64 10.08 -20.59 5.14
C ASP A 64 9.90 -19.13 4.71
N LEU A 65 10.39 -18.79 3.51
CA LEU A 65 10.18 -17.47 2.90
C LEU A 65 8.69 -17.17 2.70
N LEU A 66 7.94 -18.16 2.22
CA LEU A 66 6.50 -18.03 1.97
C LEU A 66 5.73 -17.86 3.28
N MET A 67 6.05 -18.66 4.30
CA MET A 67 5.40 -18.60 5.61
C MET A 67 5.65 -17.26 6.31
N GLU A 68 6.90 -16.75 6.32
CA GLU A 68 7.19 -15.45 6.93
C GLU A 68 6.55 -14.30 6.13
N SER A 69 6.53 -14.38 4.80
CA SER A 69 5.82 -13.38 3.99
C SER A 69 4.32 -13.35 4.27
N GLU A 70 3.69 -14.51 4.48
CA GLU A 70 2.26 -14.60 4.81
C GLU A 70 1.97 -14.09 6.22
N LYS A 71 2.85 -14.38 7.18
CA LYS A 71 2.77 -13.86 8.55
C LYS A 71 2.82 -12.33 8.58
N ILE A 72 3.81 -11.71 7.92
CA ILE A 72 3.94 -10.25 7.86
C ILE A 72 2.71 -9.62 7.21
N LYS A 73 2.18 -10.23 6.14
CA LYS A 73 0.96 -9.77 5.48
C LYS A 73 -0.23 -9.79 6.45
N ASN A 74 -0.38 -10.85 7.23
CA ASN A 74 -1.47 -10.98 8.20
C ASN A 74 -1.33 -9.98 9.37
N GLU A 75 -0.11 -9.73 9.84
CA GLU A 75 0.14 -8.73 10.88
C GLU A 75 -0.26 -7.31 10.42
N ILE A 76 0.12 -6.93 9.19
CA ILE A 76 -0.28 -5.64 8.61
C ILE A 76 -1.80 -5.57 8.45
N PHE A 77 -2.42 -6.63 7.94
CA PHE A 77 -3.87 -6.67 7.77
C PHE A 77 -4.62 -6.50 9.10
N ASN A 78 -4.18 -7.19 10.15
CA ASN A 78 -4.77 -7.07 11.48
C ASN A 78 -4.56 -5.67 12.06
N PHE A 79 -3.36 -5.12 11.93
CA PHE A 79 -3.06 -3.76 12.38
C PHE A 79 -3.96 -2.72 11.70
N GLU A 80 -4.16 -2.83 10.38
CA GLU A 80 -5.09 -1.98 9.67
C GLU A 80 -6.52 -2.17 10.18
N HIS A 81 -6.97 -3.41 10.34
CA HIS A 81 -8.31 -3.71 10.85
C HIS A 81 -8.57 -3.10 12.22
N ASP A 82 -7.60 -3.19 13.14
CA ASP A 82 -7.68 -2.62 14.48
C ASP A 82 -7.80 -1.09 14.46
N LEU A 83 -7.13 -0.42 13.50
CA LEU A 83 -7.27 1.03 13.29
C LEU A 83 -8.66 1.44 12.77
N TRP A 84 -9.40 0.53 12.13
CA TRP A 84 -10.77 0.76 11.65
C TRP A 84 -11.86 0.43 12.68
N GLN A 85 -11.56 -0.31 13.77
CA GLN A 85 -12.53 -0.72 14.80
C GLN A 85 -12.74 0.32 15.92
N TYR A 86 -12.58 1.62 15.63
CA TYR A 86 -12.78 2.73 16.58
C TYR A 86 -13.78 3.75 16.03
#